data_AF-R5KG30-F1
#
_entry.id   AF-R5KG30-F1
#
_cell.length_a   1.000
_cell.length_b   1.000
_cell.length_c   1.000
_cell.angle_alpha   90.00
_cell.angle_beta   90.00
_cell.angle_gamma   90.00
#
_symmetry.space_group_name_H-M   'P 1'
#
loop_
_entity.id
_entity.type
_entity.pdbx_description
1 polymer ?
#
loop_
_entity_poly.entity_id
_entity_poly.type
_entity_poly.pdbx_seq_one_letter_code
_entity_poly.pdbx_strand_id
1 'polypeptide(L)'
;MSQPKPSSDKSPYFEMEKEYGVELVFRPFIKVEGLSSKEFRQQKISILNYSAVVFTSRHAIDNYFNLAKEMRLEIPETMKYFCVTETIALYIVGCSCTNS
;
A
#
# COMPACT_ATOMS: atom_id res chain seq x y z
N MET A 1 -14.70 -11.37 11.41
CA MET A 1 -14.59 -9.90 11.53
C MET A 1 -13.66 -9.61 12.67
N SER A 2 -12.52 -8.99 12.38
CA SER A 2 -11.38 -8.87 13.29
C SER A 2 -10.74 -7.50 13.09
N GLN A 3 -11.28 -6.53 13.81
CA GLN A 3 -10.84 -5.16 13.65
C GLN A 3 -9.45 -4.96 14.26
N PRO A 4 -8.59 -4.15 13.62
CA PRO A 4 -7.36 -3.68 14.23
C PRO A 4 -7.66 -2.82 15.47
N LYS A 5 -6.69 -2.72 16.39
CA LYS A 5 -6.85 -1.92 17.60
C LYS A 5 -7.21 -0.47 17.21
N PRO A 6 -8.31 0.10 17.74
CA PRO A 6 -8.69 1.47 17.46
C PRO A 6 -7.57 2.43 17.90
N SER A 7 -7.21 3.38 17.05
CA SER A 7 -6.19 4.40 17.34
C SER A 7 -6.70 5.58 18.19
N SER A 8 -7.99 5.60 18.51
CA SER A 8 -8.64 6.62 19.32
C SER A 8 -9.22 6.00 20.59
N ASP A 9 -8.98 6.66 21.73
CA ASP A 9 -9.49 6.26 23.04
C ASP A 9 -11.03 6.32 23.15
N LYS A 10 -11.73 6.92 22.15
CA LYS A 10 -13.20 6.97 22.06
C LYS A 10 -13.78 5.84 21.22
N SER A 11 -13.17 4.65 21.28
CA SER A 11 -13.73 3.52 20.55
C SER A 11 -14.84 2.84 21.36
N PRO A 12 -15.97 2.45 20.74
CA PRO A 12 -17.04 1.70 21.41
C PRO A 12 -16.55 0.43 22.11
N TYR A 13 -15.44 -0.15 21.63
CA TYR A 13 -14.80 -1.30 22.23
C TYR A 13 -14.27 -1.03 23.64
N PHE A 14 -13.67 0.13 23.89
CA PHE A 14 -13.15 0.49 25.22
C PHE A 14 -14.28 0.79 26.21
N GLU A 15 -15.43 1.28 25.73
CA GLU A 15 -16.63 1.48 26.56
C GLU A 15 -17.22 0.13 27.00
N MET A 16 -17.31 -0.85 26.09
CA MET A 16 -17.80 -2.20 26.41
C MET A 16 -16.90 -2.96 27.40
N GLU A 17 -15.57 -2.85 27.25
CA GLU A 17 -14.60 -3.43 28.20
C GLU A 17 -14.82 -2.87 29.62
N LYS A 18 -15.08 -1.57 29.74
CA LYS A 18 -15.32 -0.90 31.02
C LYS A 18 -16.68 -1.23 31.63
N GLU A 19 -17.73 -1.33 30.81
CA GLU A 19 -19.10 -1.54 31.29
C GLU A 19 -19.39 -3.00 31.66
N TYR A 20 -18.80 -3.95 30.93
CA TYR A 20 -19.08 -5.38 31.10
C TYR A 20 -17.89 -6.20 31.64
N GLY A 21 -16.72 -5.58 31.84
CA GLY A 21 -15.53 -6.25 32.39
C GLY A 21 -14.94 -7.31 31.46
N VAL A 22 -15.13 -7.16 30.14
CA VAL A 22 -14.70 -8.13 29.12
C VAL A 22 -13.36 -7.74 28.51
N GLU A 23 -12.45 -8.70 28.35
CA GLU A 23 -11.13 -8.47 27.72
C GLU A 23 -11.26 -8.51 26.18
N LEU A 24 -10.80 -7.43 25.51
CA LEU A 24 -10.83 -7.34 24.05
C LEU A 24 -9.44 -7.47 23.43
N VAL A 25 -9.20 -8.60 22.75
CA VAL A 25 -7.94 -8.87 22.05
C VAL A 25 -8.06 -8.50 20.57
N PHE A 26 -7.39 -7.42 20.17
CA PHE A 26 -7.30 -7.02 18.77
C PHE A 26 -6.17 -7.76 18.07
N ARG A 27 -6.50 -8.58 17.07
CA ARG A 27 -5.52 -9.24 16.21
C ARG A 27 -5.65 -8.67 14.80
N PRO A 28 -4.63 -8.04 14.21
CA PRO A 28 -4.64 -7.71 12.80
C PRO A 28 -4.48 -9.00 11.99
N PHE A 29 -5.44 -9.29 11.11
CA PHE A 29 -5.42 -10.51 10.27
C PHE A 29 -4.71 -10.31 8.94
N ILE A 30 -4.42 -9.06 8.56
CA ILE A 30 -3.79 -8.71 7.30
C ILE A 30 -2.54 -7.89 7.61
N LYS A 31 -1.38 -8.40 7.21
CA LYS A 31 -0.12 -7.66 7.19
C LYS A 31 0.27 -7.48 5.72
N VAL A 32 0.33 -6.22 5.29
CA VAL A 32 0.83 -5.89 3.96
C VAL A 32 2.35 -5.78 4.06
N GLU A 33 3.07 -6.69 3.42
CA GLU A 33 4.53 -6.64 3.31
C GLU A 33 4.91 -6.36 1.86
N GLY A 34 5.86 -5.44 1.67
CA GLY A 34 6.43 -5.16 0.35
C GLY A 34 7.28 -6.34 -0.13
N LEU A 35 7.32 -6.55 -1.44
CA LEU A 35 8.17 -7.56 -2.04
C LEU A 35 9.60 -7.04 -2.14
N SER A 36 10.59 -7.82 -1.74
CA SER A 36 11.99 -7.39 -1.89
C SER A 36 12.45 -7.39 -3.34
N SER A 37 13.42 -6.53 -3.68
CA SER A 37 14.08 -6.54 -4.99
C SER A 37 14.66 -7.91 -5.39
N LYS A 38 15.10 -8.73 -4.42
CA LYS A 38 15.61 -10.09 -4.68
C LYS A 38 14.50 -11.03 -5.15
N GLU A 39 13.37 -11.04 -4.47
CA GLU A 39 12.22 -11.89 -4.81
C GLU A 39 11.60 -11.47 -6.14
N PHE A 40 11.52 -10.16 -6.40
CA PHE A 40 11.02 -9.66 -7.67
C PHE A 40 11.89 -10.09 -8.86
N ARG A 41 13.23 -10.05 -8.71
CA ARG A 41 14.16 -10.52 -9.77
C ARG A 41 13.95 -12.00 -10.11
N GLN A 42 13.55 -12.84 -9.15
CA GLN A 42 13.30 -14.26 -9.39
C GLN A 42 12.08 -14.50 -10.29
N GLN A 43 11.14 -13.55 -10.34
CA GLN A 43 9.98 -13.62 -11.24
C GLN A 43 10.37 -13.38 -12.71
N LYS A 44 11.61 -12.93 -12.97
CA LYS A 44 12.13 -12.61 -14.33
C LYS A 44 11.27 -11.58 -15.08
N ILE A 45 10.62 -10.70 -14.33
CA ILE A 45 9.82 -9.60 -14.86
C ILE A 45 10.69 -8.35 -14.95
N SER A 46 10.72 -7.71 -16.12
CA SER A 46 11.34 -6.40 -16.32
C SER A 46 10.25 -5.35 -16.41
N ILE A 47 10.22 -4.40 -15.47
CA ILE A 47 9.24 -3.30 -15.43
C ILE A 47 9.30 -2.47 -16.72
N LEU A 48 10.50 -2.26 -17.25
CA LEU A 48 10.74 -1.45 -18.45
C LEU A 48 10.24 -2.10 -19.75
N ASN A 49 9.82 -3.37 -19.71
CA ASN A 49 9.25 -4.04 -20.89
C ASN A 49 7.78 -3.70 -21.13
N TYR A 50 7.15 -2.99 -20.19
CA TYR A 50 5.74 -2.61 -20.27
C TYR A 50 5.61 -1.12 -20.53
N SER A 51 4.57 -0.73 -21.27
CA SER A 51 4.25 0.68 -21.57
C SER A 51 3.26 1.29 -20.58
N ALA A 52 2.64 0.47 -19.74
CA ALA A 52 1.64 0.89 -18.78
C ALA A 52 1.58 0.00 -17.54
N VAL A 53 1.17 0.58 -16.41
CA VAL A 53 0.93 -0.10 -15.13
C VAL A 53 -0.46 0.24 -14.62
N VAL A 54 -1.19 -0.76 -14.12
CA VAL A 54 -2.52 -0.59 -13.53
C VAL A 54 -2.44 -0.78 -12.01
N PHE A 55 -2.82 0.25 -11.26
CA PHE A 55 -2.85 0.21 -9.80
C PHE A 55 -4.23 -0.08 -9.25
N THR A 56 -4.28 -1.05 -8.33
CA THR A 56 -5.51 -1.50 -7.66
C THR A 56 -5.62 -0.99 -6.22
N SER A 57 -4.53 -0.45 -5.65
CA SER A 57 -4.52 0.11 -4.29
C SER A 57 -3.39 1.12 -4.09
N ARG A 58 -3.47 1.90 -3.00
CA ARG A 58 -2.40 2.80 -2.54
C ARG A 58 -1.10 2.04 -2.21
N HIS A 59 -1.22 0.90 -1.52
CA HIS A 59 -0.06 0.07 -1.18
C HIS A 59 0.66 -0.48 -2.41
N ALA A 60 -0.07 -0.78 -3.50
CA ALA A 60 0.56 -1.21 -4.75
C ALA A 60 1.42 -0.11 -5.39
N ILE A 61 0.99 1.15 -5.29
CA ILE A 61 1.75 2.31 -5.76
C ILE A 61 3.04 2.46 -4.96
N ASP A 62 2.93 2.49 -3.62
CA ASP A 62 4.09 2.62 -2.74
C ASP A 62 5.10 1.50 -2.99
N ASN A 63 4.63 0.25 -3.07
CA ASN A 63 5.47 -0.91 -3.31
C ASN A 63 6.16 -0.84 -4.69
N TYR A 64 5.44 -0.42 -5.74
CA TYR A 64 6.01 -0.31 -7.08
C TYR A 64 7.15 0.71 -7.14
N PHE A 65 6.96 1.92 -6.60
CA PHE A 65 8.01 2.94 -6.61
C PHE A 65 9.17 2.64 -5.67
N ASN A 66 8.90 2.04 -4.50
CA ASN A 66 9.95 1.55 -3.60
C ASN A 66 10.80 0.48 -4.28
N LEU A 67 10.16 -0.51 -4.93
CA LEU A 67 10.84 -1.56 -5.66
C LEU A 67 11.67 -0.99 -6.82
N ALA A 68 11.13 -0.05 -7.60
CA ALA A 68 11.86 0.62 -8.67
C ALA A 68 13.11 1.33 -8.14
N LYS A 69 12.99 2.03 -7.00
CA LYS A 69 14.11 2.70 -6.32
C LYS A 69 15.16 1.71 -5.82
N GLU A 70 14.76 0.63 -5.15
CA GLU A 70 15.67 -0.44 -4.69
C GLU A 70 16.42 -1.09 -5.84
N MET A 71 15.74 -1.30 -6.97
CA MET A 71 16.32 -1.87 -8.17
C MET A 71 17.14 -0.86 -8.99
N ARG A 72 17.16 0.43 -8.59
CA ARG A 72 17.78 1.54 -9.32
C ARG A 72 17.27 1.65 -10.76
N LEU A 73 15.97 1.45 -10.94
CA LEU A 73 15.30 1.60 -12.22
C LEU A 73 14.88 3.06 -12.42
N GLU A 74 15.27 3.63 -13.54
CA GLU A 74 14.74 4.91 -14.03
C GLU A 74 13.47 4.62 -14.81
N ILE A 75 12.31 5.00 -14.26
CA ILE A 75 11.03 4.81 -14.95
C ILE A 75 10.89 5.93 -15.99
N PRO A 76 10.69 5.60 -17.27
CA PRO A 76 10.58 6.61 -18.32
C PRO A 76 9.30 7.46 -18.15
N GLU A 77 9.37 8.74 -18.54
CA GLU A 77 8.21 9.65 -18.54
C GLU A 77 7.07 9.17 -19.47
N THR A 78 7.39 8.30 -20.43
CA THR A 78 6.43 7.68 -21.34
C THR A 78 5.60 6.57 -20.69
N MET A 79 5.95 6.14 -19.47
CA MET A 79 5.20 5.13 -18.72
C MET A 79 3.82 5.66 -18.35
N LYS A 80 2.77 4.91 -18.71
CA LYS A 80 1.38 5.28 -18.42
C LYS A 80 0.88 4.61 -17.14
N TYR A 81 0.18 5.36 -16.29
CA TYR A 81 -0.43 4.83 -15.07
C TYR A 81 -1.95 4.87 -15.16
N PHE A 82 -2.58 3.74 -14.83
CA PHE A 82 -4.02 3.61 -14.73
C PHE A 82 -4.41 3.22 -13.31
N CYS A 83 -5.56 3.71 -12.83
CA CYS A 83 -6.04 3.40 -11.48
C CYS A 83 -7.48 2.92 -11.55
N VAL A 84 -7.83 1.96 -10.71
CA VAL A 84 -9.20 1.41 -10.64
C VAL A 84 -10.20 2.36 -10.00
N THR A 85 -9.74 3.32 -9.19
CA THR A 85 -10.59 4.37 -8.59
C THR A 85 -9.92 5.73 -8.67
N GLU A 86 -10.75 6.79 -8.64
CA GLU A 86 -10.30 8.18 -8.58
C GLU A 86 -9.42 8.45 -7.36
N THR A 87 -9.79 7.91 -6.18
CA THR A 87 -9.00 8.08 -4.95
C THR A 87 -7.57 7.55 -5.09
N ILE A 88 -7.38 6.44 -5.82
CA ILE A 88 -6.05 5.89 -6.10
C ILE A 88 -5.32 6.76 -7.12
N ALA A 89 -6.01 7.25 -8.15
CA ALA A 89 -5.42 8.16 -9.14
C ALA A 89 -4.89 9.46 -8.50
N LEU A 90 -5.69 10.10 -7.65
CA LEU A 90 -5.33 11.32 -6.93
C LEU A 90 -4.09 11.13 -6.05
N TYR A 91 -3.91 9.93 -5.48
CA TYR A 91 -2.74 9.61 -4.66
C TYR A 91 -1.43 9.63 -5.49
N ILE A 92 -1.45 9.11 -6.72
CA ILE A 92 -0.27 9.14 -7.62
C ILE A 92 0.08 10.57 -8.00
N VAL A 93 -0.92 11.40 -8.33
CA VAL A 93 -0.70 12.80 -8.71
C VAL A 93 -0.01 13.56 -7.57
N GLY A 94 -0.46 13.36 -6.32
CA GLY A 94 0.18 13.95 -5.15
C GLY A 94 1.63 13.49 -4.94
N CYS A 95 1.96 12.25 -5.28
CA CYS A 95 3.31 11.68 -5.15
C CYS A 95 4.25 12.12 -6.29
N SER A 96 3.70 12.47 -7.46
CA SER A 96 4.47 12.94 -8.61
C SER A 96 5.03 14.35 -8.40
N CYS A 97 4.31 15.20 -7.66
CA CYS A 97 4.74 16.57 -7.35
C CYS A 97 5.90 16.65 -6.34
N THR A 98 6.28 15.55 -5.67
CA THR A 98 7.37 15.56 -4.68
C THR A 98 8.75 15.20 -5.24
N ASN A 99 8.86 14.93 -6.55
CA ASN A 99 10.11 14.64 -7.23
C ASN A 99 10.52 15.73 -8.24
N SER A 100 10.04 16.96 -8.08
CA SER A 100 10.46 18.14 -8.87
C SER A 100 11.01 19.24 -7.97
#